data_AF-A0A5K1C7A9-F1
#
_entry.id   AF-A0A5K1C7A9-F1
#
_cell.length_a   1.000
_cell.length_b   1.000
_cell.length_c   1.000
_cell.angle_alpha   90.00
_cell.angle_beta   90.00
_cell.angle_gamma   90.00
#
_symmetry.space_group_name_H-M   'P 1'
#
loop_
_entity.id
_entity.type
_entity.pdbx_description
1 polymer ?
#
loop_
_entity_poly.entity_id
_entity_poly.type
_entity_poly.pdbx_seq_one_letter_code
_entity_poly.pdbx_strand_id
1 'polypeptide(L)' 'ISQDDIKNAVLRFNGNMKPWLDIGLNQFRQLWTKYVDYDKEF' A
#
# COMPACT_ATOMS: atom_id res chain seq x y z
N ILE A 1 11.19 -3.23 18.13
CA ILE A 1 10.19 -2.31 17.54
C ILE A 1 9.11 -2.10 18.57
N SER A 2 9.03 -0.89 19.12
CA SER A 2 7.93 -0.46 19.98
C SER A 2 6.68 -0.25 19.11
N GLN A 3 5.50 -0.40 19.70
CA GLN A 3 4.24 -0.12 19.01
C GLN A 3 4.13 1.34 18.56
N ASP A 4 4.82 2.25 19.24
CA ASP A 4 4.97 3.65 18.84
C ASP A 4 5.88 3.83 17.60
N ASP A 5 6.87 2.95 17.41
CA ASP A 5 7.72 2.98 16.20
C ASP A 5 6.91 2.56 14.96
N ILE A 6 5.92 1.68 15.13
CA ILE A 6 5.06 1.19 14.03
C ILE A 6 4.11 2.29 13.53
N LYS A 7 3.70 3.23 14.39
CA LYS A 7 2.77 4.32 14.00
C LYS A 7 3.32 5.18 12.87
N ASN A 8 4.65 5.30 12.75
CA ASN A 8 5.32 6.09 11.72
C ASN A 8 5.89 5.22 10.58
N ALA A 9 5.57 3.93 10.54
CA ALA A 9 6.08 3.03 9.51
C ALA A 9 5.42 3.33 8.15
N VAL A 10 6.24 3.38 7.09
CA VAL A 10 5.78 3.59 5.72
C VAL A 10 5.88 2.28 4.94
N LEU A 11 4.78 1.85 4.33
CA LEU A 11 4.76 0.71 3.43
C LEU A 11 5.13 1.17 2.01
N ARG A 12 6.24 0.66 1.47
CA ARG A 12 6.67 0.94 0.09
C ARG A 12 6.55 -0.31 -0.78
N PHE A 13 5.68 -0.27 -1.78
CA PHE A 13 5.52 -1.34 -2.77
C PHE A 13 6.55 -1.20 -3.91
N ASN A 14 7.73 -1.81 -3.74
CA ASN A 14 8.77 -1.87 -4.77
C ASN A 14 8.68 -3.18 -5.59
N GLY A 15 8.96 -3.11 -6.90
CA GLY A 15 9.01 -4.26 -7.80
C GLY A 15 7.69 -4.58 -8.53
N ASN A 16 7.61 -5.80 -9.09
CA ASN A 16 6.53 -6.26 -9.97
C ASN A 16 5.27 -6.76 -9.23
N MET A 17 5.31 -6.88 -7.90
CA MET A 17 4.19 -7.41 -7.08
C MET A 17 3.32 -6.31 -6.48
N LYS A 18 3.11 -5.22 -7.23
CA LYS A 18 2.29 -4.10 -6.78
C LYS A 18 0.84 -4.57 -6.50
N PRO A 19 0.18 -4.07 -5.44
CA PRO A 19 -1.12 -4.58 -5.00
C PRO A 19 -2.29 -4.28 -5.96
N TRP A 20 -2.07 -3.46 -6.99
CA TRP A 20 -3.02 -3.19 -8.07
C TRP A 20 -2.82 -4.07 -9.32
N LEU A 21 -1.87 -5.01 -9.29
CA LEU A 21 -1.63 -5.98 -10.35
C LEU A 21 -2.24 -7.33 -9.98
N ASP A 22 -2.66 -8.11 -10.98
CA ASP A 22 -3.30 -9.43 -10.75
C ASP A 22 -2.34 -10.44 -10.11
N ILE A 23 -1.05 -10.36 -10.45
CA ILE A 23 0.05 -11.13 -9.82
C ILE A 23 0.57 -10.48 -8.53
N GLY A 24 -0.11 -9.43 -8.07
CA GLY A 24 0.30 -8.59 -6.96
C GLY A 24 0.00 -9.16 -5.58
N LEU A 25 0.44 -8.44 -4.55
CA LEU A 25 0.13 -8.76 -3.15
C LEU A 25 -1.31 -8.36 -2.80
N ASN A 26 -2.29 -9.11 -3.31
CA ASN A 26 -3.72 -8.82 -3.16
C ASN A 26 -4.18 -8.68 -1.71
N GLN A 27 -3.52 -9.33 -0.75
CA GLN A 27 -3.80 -9.18 0.69
C GLN A 27 -3.58 -7.76 1.23
N PHE A 28 -2.71 -6.96 0.58
CA PHE A 28 -2.47 -5.56 0.95
C PHE A 28 -3.28 -4.56 0.12
N ARG A 29 -4.13 -5.05 -0.79
CA ARG A 29 -4.96 -4.21 -1.66
C ARG A 29 -5.86 -3.29 -0.86
N GLN A 30 -6.46 -3.77 0.23
CA GLN A 30 -7.34 -2.95 1.10
C GLN A 30 -6.58 -1.78 1.76
N LEU A 31 -5.33 -2.00 2.16
CA LEU A 31 -4.48 -0.95 2.72
C LEU A 31 -4.10 0.06 1.66
N TRP A 32 -3.79 -0.38 0.45
CA TRP A 32 -3.51 0.51 -0.67
C TRP A 32 -4.73 1.34 -1.05
N THR A 33 -5.89 0.70 -1.30
CA THR A 33 -7.12 1.39 -1.74
C THR A 33 -7.62 2.43 -0.73
N LYS A 34 -7.33 2.27 0.56
CA LYS A 34 -7.69 3.24 1.60
C LYS A 34 -6.99 4.60 1.43
N TYR A 35 -5.78 4.60 0.89
CA TYR A 35 -4.94 5.80 0.77
C TYR A 35 -4.74 6.23 -0.68
N VAL A 36 -5.44 5.61 -1.63
CA VAL A 36 -5.47 6.05 -3.02
C VAL A 36 -6.41 7.22 -3.15
N ASP A 37 -5.87 8.30 -3.70
CA ASP A 37 -6.62 9.49 -4.07
C ASP A 37 -7.21 9.26 -5.47
N TYR A 38 -8.52 8.98 -5.54
CA TYR A 38 -9.23 8.73 -6.79
C TYR A 38 -9.63 10.04 -7.50
N ASP A 39 -9.57 11.17 -6.81
CA ASP A 39 -9.91 12.49 -7.38
C ASP A 39 -8.74 13.11 -8.16
N LYS A 40 -7.54 12.50 -8.07
CA LYS A 40 -6.44 12.79 -8.99
C LYS A 40 -6.59 11.97 -10.26
N GLU A 41 -7.47 12.42 -11.15
CA GLU A 41 -7.39 12.09 -12.57
C GLU A 41 -6.11 12.72 -13.14
N PHE A 42 -5.30 11.92 -13.83
CA PHE A 42 -4.12 12.37 -14.58
C PHE A 42 -4.49 12.66 -16.03
#